data_AF-A0A959JBT8-F1
#
_entry.id   AF-A0A959JBT8-F1
#
_cell.length_a   1.000
_cell.length_b   1.000
_cell.length_c   1.000
_cell.angle_alpha   90.00
_cell.angle_beta   90.00
_cell.angle_gamma   90.00
#
_symmetry.space_group_name_H-M   'P 1'
#
loop_
_entity.id
_entity.type
_entity.pdbx_description
1 polymer ?
#
loop_
_entity_poly.entity_id
_entity_poly.type
_entity_poly.pdbx_seq_one_letter_code
_entity_poly.pdbx_strand_id
1 'polypeptide(L)'
;MRQWLRSFGFAWQGIRSGIRQEAHLKFHLAATLTALAMGFLLSIGRIEWLILLILIGLVWITELFNTALEVLSNKVEINHDPQIKLVKDLAAGSVLIAALIALVGGILLFSPYICAWI
;
A
#
# COMPACT_ATOMS: atom_id res chain seq x y z
N MET A 1 -10.72 -13.01 -23.87
CA MET A 1 -10.86 -11.64 -23.30
C MET A 1 -11.83 -11.53 -22.12
N ARG A 2 -13.03 -12.13 -22.13
CA ARG A 2 -14.03 -12.01 -21.04
C ARG A 2 -13.56 -12.52 -19.65
N GLN A 3 -12.68 -13.52 -19.58
CA GLN A 3 -12.19 -14.09 -18.31
C GLN A 3 -11.16 -13.18 -17.61
N TRP A 4 -10.28 -12.53 -18.37
CA TRP A 4 -9.31 -11.55 -17.85
C TRP A 4 -9.99 -10.32 -17.26
N LEU A 5 -10.98 -9.76 -17.97
CA LEU A 5 -11.79 -8.64 -17.48
C LEU A 5 -12.56 -8.98 -16.20
N ARG A 6 -12.97 -10.24 -16.02
CA ARG A 6 -13.58 -10.73 -14.78
C ARG A 6 -12.57 -10.81 -13.64
N SER A 7 -11.35 -11.28 -13.89
CA SER A 7 -10.27 -11.29 -12.88
C SER A 7 -9.86 -9.87 -12.42
N PHE A 8 -9.82 -8.90 -13.34
CA PHE A 8 -9.65 -7.48 -12.98
C PHE A 8 -10.83 -6.96 -12.15
N GLY A 9 -12.06 -7.36 -12.48
CA GLY A 9 -13.26 -7.04 -11.71
C GLY A 9 -13.23 -7.62 -10.28
N PHE A 10 -12.74 -8.84 -10.10
CA PHE A 10 -12.58 -9.46 -8.79
C PHE A 10 -11.45 -8.81 -7.98
N ALA A 11 -10.31 -8.50 -8.60
CA ALA A 11 -9.22 -7.76 -7.96
C ALA A 11 -9.69 -6.37 -7.48
N TRP A 12 -10.45 -5.66 -8.32
CA TRP A 12 -11.03 -4.35 -8.00
C TRP A 12 -12.08 -4.43 -6.88
N GLN A 13 -12.94 -5.46 -6.89
CA GLN A 13 -13.89 -5.70 -5.80
C GLN A 13 -13.18 -6.04 -4.48
N GLY A 14 -12.09 -6.79 -4.53
CA GLY A 14 -11.25 -7.09 -3.36
C GLY A 14 -10.66 -5.83 -2.74
N ILE A 15 -10.01 -5.00 -3.56
CA ILE A 15 -9.44 -3.70 -3.13
C ILE A 15 -10.54 -2.79 -2.55
N ARG A 16 -11.69 -2.67 -3.23
CA ARG A 16 -12.80 -1.81 -2.78
C ARG A 16 -13.44 -2.30 -1.47
N SER A 17 -13.54 -3.61 -1.30
CA SER A 17 -14.11 -4.22 -0.08
C SER A 17 -13.16 -4.06 1.11
N GLY A 18 -11.85 -4.20 0.88
CA GLY A 18 -10.82 -3.94 1.88
C GLY A 18 -10.82 -2.48 2.34
N ILE A 19 -10.77 -1.52 1.40
CA ILE A 19 -10.76 -0.08 1.71
C ILE A 19 -11.98 0.38 2.51
N ARG A 20 -13.15 -0.26 2.34
CA ARG A 20 -14.35 0.11 3.10
C ARG A 20 -14.29 -0.36 4.56
N GLN A 21 -13.72 -1.53 4.80
CA GLN A 21 -13.75 -2.22 6.09
C GLN A 21 -12.56 -1.84 6.96
N GLU A 22 -11.36 -1.74 6.39
CA GLU A 22 -10.13 -1.57 7.15
C GLU A 22 -9.70 -0.10 7.25
N ALA A 23 -9.44 0.39 8.46
CA ALA A 23 -8.98 1.74 8.71
C ALA A 23 -7.58 2.01 8.12
N HIS A 24 -6.69 1.00 8.18
CA HIS A 24 -5.32 1.08 7.65
C HIS A 24 -5.32 1.31 6.13
N LEU A 25 -6.17 0.59 5.38
CA LEU A 25 -6.34 0.78 3.94
C LEU A 25 -6.86 2.18 3.57
N LYS A 26 -7.73 2.80 4.40
CA LYS A 26 -8.17 4.19 4.20
C LYS A 26 -7.03 5.17 4.40
N PHE A 27 -6.18 4.94 5.41
CA PHE A 27 -5.00 5.75 5.67
C PHE A 27 -4.00 5.66 4.49
N HIS A 28 -3.70 4.45 4.02
CA HIS A 28 -2.82 4.26 2.86
C HIS A 28 -3.37 4.92 1.59
N LEU A 29 -4.69 4.90 1.38
CA LEU A 29 -5.33 5.62 0.29
C LEU A 29 -5.18 7.14 0.41
N ALA A 30 -5.45 7.70 1.59
CA ALA A 30 -5.26 9.13 1.83
C ALA A 30 -3.80 9.55 1.61
N ALA A 31 -2.84 8.80 2.16
CA ALA A 31 -1.41 9.04 1.97
C ALA A 31 -1.01 8.98 0.48
N THR A 32 -1.55 8.02 -0.27
CA THR A 32 -1.33 7.89 -1.71
C THR A 32 -1.83 9.13 -2.47
N LEU A 33 -3.06 9.57 -2.19
CA LEU A 33 -3.64 10.76 -2.84
C LEU A 33 -2.83 12.02 -2.54
N THR A 34 -2.39 12.19 -1.29
CA THR A 34 -1.53 13.31 -0.90
C THR A 34 -0.19 13.27 -1.64
N ALA A 35 0.47 12.12 -1.71
CA ALA A 35 1.76 11.98 -2.39
C ALA A 35 1.64 12.26 -3.90
N LEU A 36 0.57 11.79 -4.54
CA LEU A 36 0.29 12.10 -5.95
C LEU A 36 0.03 13.60 -6.16
N ALA A 37 -0.78 14.23 -5.29
CA ALA A 37 -1.03 15.66 -5.36
C ALA A 37 0.25 16.48 -5.21
N MET A 38 1.14 16.11 -4.28
CA MET A 38 2.46 16.73 -4.14
C MET A 38 3.32 16.58 -5.39
N GLY A 39 3.33 15.40 -6.02
CA GLY A 39 4.05 15.18 -7.28
C GLY A 39 3.59 16.12 -8.40
N PHE A 40 2.27 16.38 -8.50
CA PHE A 40 1.74 17.34 -9.47
C PHE A 40 2.05 18.79 -9.09
N LEU A 41 1.86 19.18 -7.83
CA LEU A 41 2.09 20.56 -7.36
C LEU A 41 3.55 20.97 -7.49
N LEU A 42 4.48 20.06 -7.19
CA LEU A 42 5.92 20.30 -7.25
C LEU A 42 6.51 20.10 -8.65
N SER A 43 5.69 19.70 -9.64
CA SER A 43 6.12 19.47 -11.03
C SER A 43 7.35 18.56 -11.13
N ILE A 44 7.34 17.45 -10.40
CA ILE A 44 8.47 16.52 -10.35
C ILE A 44 8.77 15.89 -11.72
N GLY A 45 10.04 15.54 -11.94
CA GLY A 45 10.49 14.91 -13.18
C GLY A 45 9.91 13.51 -13.43
N ARG A 46 10.12 13.00 -14.65
CA ARG A 46 9.58 11.71 -15.07
C ARG A 46 10.16 10.52 -14.28
N ILE A 47 11.44 10.60 -13.91
CA ILE A 47 12.12 9.54 -13.16
C ILE A 47 11.58 9.51 -11.72
N GLU A 48 11.37 10.67 -11.13
CA GLU A 48 10.78 10.84 -9.82
C GLU A 48 9.34 10.31 -9.79
N TRP A 49 8.54 10.59 -10.82
CA TRP A 49 7.22 9.96 -10.97
C TRP A 49 7.27 8.43 -10.97
N LEU A 50 8.23 7.83 -11.70
CA LEU A 50 8.39 6.37 -11.70
C LEU A 50 8.75 5.85 -10.32
N ILE A 51 9.68 6.50 -9.62
CA ILE A 51 10.06 6.13 -8.25
C ILE A 51 8.86 6.26 -7.31
N LEU A 52 8.12 7.37 -7.39
CA LEU A 52 6.93 7.61 -6.57
C LEU A 52 5.87 6.52 -6.76
N LEU A 53 5.60 6.14 -8.02
CA LEU A 53 4.66 5.08 -8.34
C LEU A 53 5.12 3.71 -7.84
N ILE A 54 6.43 3.42 -7.89
CA ILE A 54 7.00 2.19 -7.33
C ILE A 54 6.84 2.15 -5.81
N LEU A 55 7.13 3.26 -5.11
CA LEU A 55 6.98 3.35 -3.65
C LEU A 55 5.51 3.16 -3.22
N ILE A 56 4.58 3.83 -3.91
CA ILE A 56 3.14 3.65 -3.69
C ILE A 56 2.74 2.20 -3.96
N GLY A 57 3.16 1.65 -5.11
CA GLY A 57 2.86 0.28 -5.50
C GLY A 57 3.34 -0.74 -4.47
N LEU A 58 4.56 -0.58 -3.95
CA LEU A 58 5.13 -1.46 -2.93
C LEU A 58 4.25 -1.50 -1.67
N VAL A 59 3.86 -0.34 -1.14
CA VAL A 59 3.00 -0.24 0.05
C VAL A 59 1.66 -0.94 -0.17
N TRP A 60 1.02 -0.68 -1.31
CA TRP A 60 -0.26 -1.31 -1.64
C TRP A 60 -0.14 -2.82 -1.82
N ILE A 61 0.92 -3.30 -2.45
CA ILE A 61 1.17 -4.73 -2.60
C ILE A 61 1.32 -5.38 -1.23
N THR A 62 2.17 -4.84 -0.36
CA THR A 62 2.37 -5.39 0.99
C THR A 62 1.10 -5.35 1.83
N GLU A 63 0.32 -4.27 1.75
CA GLU A 63 -0.94 -4.12 2.49
C GLU A 63 -1.98 -5.15 2.03
N LEU A 64 -2.12 -5.34 0.71
CA LEU A 64 -3.04 -6.35 0.18
C LEU A 64 -2.63 -7.77 0.53
N PHE A 65 -1.33 -8.06 0.57
CA PHE A 65 -0.83 -9.35 1.07
C PHE A 65 -1.11 -9.51 2.57
N ASN A 66 -0.93 -8.47 3.37
CA ASN A 66 -1.28 -8.50 4.80
C ASN A 66 -2.77 -8.83 5.00
N THR A 67 -3.67 -8.10 4.34
CA THR A 67 -5.11 -8.35 4.43
C THR A 67 -5.47 -9.75 3.92
N ALA A 68 -4.84 -10.24 2.84
CA ALA A 68 -5.10 -11.59 2.34
C ALA A 68 -4.69 -12.67 3.36
N LEU A 69 -3.53 -12.49 4.02
CA LEU A 69 -3.04 -13.39 5.06
C LEU A 69 -3.91 -13.32 6.32
N GLU A 70 -4.37 -12.14 6.73
CA GLU A 70 -5.33 -11.96 7.82
C GLU A 70 -6.65 -12.68 7.54
N VAL A 71 -7.22 -12.51 6.34
CA VAL A 71 -8.47 -13.20 5.95
C VAL A 71 -8.28 -14.72 5.92
N LEU A 72 -7.17 -15.21 5.37
CA LEU A 72 -6.88 -16.64 5.33
C LEU A 72 -6.69 -17.22 6.73
N SER A 73 -5.87 -16.57 7.55
CA SER A 73 -5.58 -17.01 8.92
C SER A 73 -6.82 -17.00 9.80
N ASN A 74 -7.65 -15.96 9.74
CA ASN A 74 -8.93 -15.90 10.47
C ASN A 74 -9.90 -17.00 10.05
N LYS A 75 -9.78 -17.53 8.82
CA LYS A 75 -10.61 -18.65 8.35
C LYS A 75 -10.10 -20.02 8.83
N VAL A 76 -8.78 -20.18 8.96
CA VAL A 76 -8.14 -21.46 9.32
C VAL A 76 -8.00 -21.64 10.84
N GLU A 77 -7.89 -20.54 11.59
CA GLU A 77 -7.65 -20.54 13.02
C GLU A 77 -8.97 -20.55 13.83
N ILE A 78 -9.30 -21.68 14.46
CA ILE A 78 -10.47 -21.81 15.35
C ILE A 78 -10.09 -21.66 16.83
N ASN A 79 -8.88 -22.09 17.20
CA ASN A 79 -8.33 -21.97 18.55
C ASN A 79 -6.95 -21.31 18.42
N HIS A 80 -6.76 -20.14 19.04
CA HIS A 80 -5.53 -19.31 18.96
C HIS A 80 -4.23 -20.16 18.90
N ASP A 81 -3.60 -20.17 17.72
CA ASP A 81 -2.36 -20.87 17.41
C ASP A 81 -1.21 -19.84 17.38
N PRO A 82 -0.17 -20.02 18.23
CA PRO A 82 1.00 -19.14 18.25
C PRO A 82 1.69 -18.96 16.90
N GLN A 83 1.63 -19.96 16.01
CA GLN A 83 2.21 -19.88 14.68
C GLN A 83 1.41 -18.95 13.77
N ILE A 84 0.08 -18.97 13.86
CA ILE A 84 -0.78 -18.10 13.06
C ILE A 84 -0.64 -16.65 13.52
N LYS A 85 -0.49 -16.43 14.83
CA LYS A 85 -0.10 -15.12 15.36
C LYS A 85 1.22 -14.64 14.73
N LEU A 86 2.26 -15.48 14.70
CA LEU A 86 3.54 -15.11 14.09
C LEU A 86 3.40 -14.75 12.61
N VAL A 87 2.58 -15.48 11.85
CA VAL A 87 2.32 -15.15 10.43
C VAL A 87 1.66 -13.77 10.29
N LYS A 88 0.66 -13.46 11.13
CA LYS A 88 0.00 -12.14 11.16
C LYS A 88 1.00 -11.04 11.51
N ASP A 89 1.84 -11.26 12.53
CA ASP A 89 2.85 -10.30 12.96
C ASP A 89 3.90 -10.03 11.87
N LEU A 90 4.34 -11.07 11.14
CA LEU A 90 5.28 -10.93 10.02
C LEU A 90 4.65 -10.20 8.81
N ALA A 91 3.37 -10.47 8.54
CA ALA A 91 2.64 -9.80 7.47
C ALA A 91 2.50 -8.29 7.76
N ALA A 92 2.08 -7.93 8.97
CA ALA A 92 2.00 -6.53 9.41
C ALA A 92 3.39 -5.87 9.44
N GLY A 93 4.43 -6.60 9.89
CA GLY A 93 5.81 -6.12 9.86
C GLY A 93 6.31 -5.80 8.45
N SER A 94 5.87 -6.56 7.45
CA SER A 94 6.22 -6.31 6.04
C SER A 94 5.61 -5.00 5.53
N VAL A 95 4.36 -4.69 5.91
CA VAL A 95 3.71 -3.40 5.62
C VAL A 95 4.49 -2.26 6.27
N LEU A 96 4.90 -2.41 7.53
CA LEU A 96 5.66 -1.40 8.25
C LEU A 96 6.98 -1.06 7.53
N ILE A 97 7.71 -2.08 7.08
CA ILE A 97 8.97 -1.89 6.33
C ILE A 97 8.69 -1.15 5.01
N ALA A 98 7.68 -1.58 4.25
CA ALA A 98 7.31 -0.91 2.99
C ALA A 98 6.90 0.55 3.21
N ALA A 99 6.12 0.83 4.27
CA ALA A 99 5.72 2.19 4.63
C ALA A 99 6.92 3.06 5.02
N LEU A 100 7.90 2.51 5.75
CA LEU A 100 9.12 3.23 6.12
C LEU A 100 9.98 3.56 4.88
N ILE A 101 10.12 2.60 3.96
CA ILE A 101 10.82 2.82 2.70
C ILE A 101 10.11 3.91 1.88
N ALA A 102 8.78 3.86 1.79
CA ALA A 102 8.01 4.88 1.09
C ALA A 102 8.11 6.26 1.75
N LEU A 103 8.15 6.33 3.08
CA LEU A 103 8.33 7.57 3.83
C LEU A 103 9.71 8.19 3.55
N VAL A 104 10.78 7.41 3.74
CA VAL A 104 12.15 7.90 3.52
C VAL A 104 12.37 8.24 2.04
N GLY A 105 11.93 7.37 1.13
CA GLY A 105 12.02 7.60 -0.31
C GLY A 105 11.22 8.83 -0.75
N GLY A 106 10.02 9.04 -0.20
CA GLY A 106 9.21 10.22 -0.44
C GLY A 106 9.88 11.51 0.05
N ILE A 107 10.48 11.50 1.25
CA ILE A 107 11.23 12.66 1.77
C ILE A 107 12.40 12.99 0.84
N LEU A 108 13.21 11.99 0.46
CA LEU A 108 14.34 12.20 -0.44
C LEU A 108 13.90 12.74 -1.81
N LEU A 109 12.81 12.20 -2.35
CA LEU A 109 12.25 12.62 -3.63
C LEU A 109 11.71 14.05 -3.59
N PHE A 110 10.93 14.41 -2.57
CA PHE A 110 10.26 15.71 -2.50
C PHE A 110 11.12 16.82 -1.90
N SER A 111 12.11 16.50 -1.06
CA SER A 111 12.95 17.51 -0.39
C SER A 111 13.59 18.56 -1.32
N PRO A 112 14.23 18.21 -2.47
CA PRO A 112 14.84 19.23 -3.31
C PRO A 112 13.80 20.17 -3.93
N TYR A 113 12.62 19.66 -4.27
CA TYR A 113 11.54 20.45 -4.86
C TYR A 113 10.90 21.38 -3.82
N ILE A 114 10.71 20.92 -2.58
CA ILE A 114 10.17 21.75 -1.50
C ILE A 114 11.14 22.88 -1.15
N CYS A 115 12.44 22.58 -1.03
CA CYS A 115 13.45 23.60 -0.73
C CYS A 115 13.64 24.63 -1.85
N ALA A 116 13.38 24.26 -3.10
CA ALA A 116 13.43 25.20 -4.23
C ALA A 116 12.14 26.01 -4.40
N TRP A 117 11.03 25.54 -3.85
CA TRP A 117 9.71 26.17 -3.96
C TRP A 117 9.46 27.23 -2.85
N ILE A 118 10.13 27.09 -1.71
CA ILE A 118 10.16 28.07 -0.60
C ILE A 118 11.26 29.10 -0.86
#